data_AF-A0ABD2K9P5-F1
#
_entry.id   AF-A0ABD2K9P5-F1
#
_cell.length_a   1.000
_cell.length_b   1.000
_cell.length_c   1.000
_cell.angle_alpha   90.00
_cell.angle_beta   90.00
_cell.angle_gamma   90.00
#
_symmetry.space_group_name_H-M   'P 1'
#
loop_
_entity.id
_entity.type
_entity.pdbx_description
1 polymer ?
#
loop_
_entity_poly.entity_id
_entity_poly.type
_entity_poly.pdbx_seq_one_letter_code
_entity_poly.pdbx_strand_id
1 'polypeptide(L)'
;MSSLLLSIFPMVFLVCCNAMPNFPCCPGSQQVVAVMSKYIDTFTGSDQSTVCSTAKNTVDGIKSELSSRVGCLSGGEAKIVNEIDRQLKNFAKMEINYEDECPYNLGFARAMFDLAAAAAGHAGNGTEWQTMKGQFEQESQTIKAIGLEMNIEVTDVHFGNPSKGFSAHQNVPSPSHVIANPGQQSSVGHGKEDEPLSSDFDF
;
A
#
# COMPACT_ATOMS: atom_id res chain seq x y z
N MET A 1 -37.65 -1.47 35.09
CA MET A 1 -37.14 -2.48 34.14
C MET A 1 -36.65 -1.72 32.92
N SER A 2 -35.36 -1.40 32.86
CA SER A 2 -34.77 -0.67 31.72
C SER A 2 -34.22 -1.67 30.73
N SER A 3 -34.83 -1.75 29.56
CA SER A 3 -34.31 -2.51 28.42
C SER A 3 -33.14 -1.75 27.81
N LEU A 4 -31.92 -2.27 28.00
CA LEU A 4 -30.74 -1.93 27.23
C LEU A 4 -30.93 -2.46 25.80
N LEU A 5 -31.30 -1.60 24.86
CA LEU A 5 -31.21 -1.89 23.43
C LEU A 5 -29.73 -1.85 23.05
N LEU A 6 -29.07 -3.01 23.10
CA LEU A 6 -27.78 -3.23 22.46
C LEU A 6 -27.97 -3.06 20.95
N SER A 7 -27.66 -1.87 20.45
CA SER A 7 -27.54 -1.59 19.02
C SER A 7 -26.38 -2.42 18.48
N ILE A 8 -26.72 -3.55 17.84
CA ILE A 8 -25.79 -4.37 17.09
C ILE A 8 -25.53 -3.62 15.78
N PHE A 9 -24.57 -2.69 15.79
CA PHE A 9 -23.93 -2.26 14.55
C PHE A 9 -23.17 -3.46 14.00
N PRO A 10 -23.35 -3.86 12.74
CA PRO A 10 -22.45 -4.81 12.12
C PRO A 10 -21.09 -4.10 12.02
N MET A 11 -20.21 -4.32 13.01
CA MET A 11 -18.78 -4.15 12.79
C MET A 11 -18.45 -5.12 11.67
N VAL A 12 -18.32 -4.59 10.46
CA VAL A 12 -17.65 -5.30 9.36
C VAL A 12 -16.21 -5.44 9.82
N PHE A 13 -15.93 -6.50 10.55
CA PHE A 13 -14.57 -6.99 10.71
C PHE A 13 -14.06 -7.19 9.28
N LEU A 14 -13.14 -6.34 8.85
CA LEU A 14 -12.17 -6.69 7.82
C LEU A 14 -11.40 -7.88 8.39
N VAL A 15 -12.02 -9.07 8.26
CA VAL A 15 -11.50 -10.34 8.76
C VAL A 15 -10.11 -10.49 8.18
N CYS A 16 -9.16 -10.50 9.10
CA CYS A 16 -7.73 -10.51 8.90
C CYS A 16 -7.31 -11.21 7.60
N CYS A 17 -6.69 -10.46 6.68
CA CYS A 17 -5.66 -11.07 5.86
C CYS A 17 -4.66 -11.67 6.85
N ASN A 18 -4.52 -13.00 6.86
CA ASN A 18 -3.35 -13.61 7.49
C ASN A 18 -2.17 -13.02 6.74
N ALA A 19 -1.53 -12.02 7.34
CA ALA A 19 -0.30 -11.45 6.85
C ALA A 19 0.63 -12.64 6.64
N MET A 20 0.87 -13.02 5.38
CA MET A 20 1.94 -13.95 5.06
C MET A 20 3.20 -13.34 5.70
N PRO A 21 4.15 -14.14 6.24
CA PRO A 21 5.24 -13.61 7.08
C PRO A 21 5.97 -12.37 6.52
N ASN A 22 5.91 -12.16 5.20
CA ASN A 22 6.53 -11.07 4.47
C ASN A 22 5.53 -10.18 3.68
N PHE A 23 4.25 -10.05 4.06
CA PHE A 23 3.32 -9.09 3.43
C PHE A 23 2.60 -8.27 4.52
N PRO A 24 2.34 -6.96 4.30
CA PRO A 24 1.61 -6.13 5.25
C PRO A 24 0.24 -6.68 5.65
N CYS A 25 -0.18 -6.39 6.89
CA CYS A 25 -1.59 -6.52 7.29
C CYS A 25 -2.47 -5.53 6.51
N CYS A 26 -3.81 -5.67 6.54
CA CYS A 26 -4.69 -4.77 5.76
C CYS A 26 -4.47 -3.27 6.05
N PRO A 27 -4.39 -2.81 7.32
CA PRO A 27 -4.03 -1.43 7.62
C PRO A 27 -2.66 -1.03 7.04
N GLY A 28 -1.67 -1.91 7.13
CA GLY A 28 -0.34 -1.72 6.53
C GLY A 28 -0.40 -1.55 5.02
N SER A 29 -1.16 -2.39 4.33
CA SER A 29 -1.34 -2.32 2.88
C SER A 29 -2.00 -1.00 2.45
N GLN A 30 -2.99 -0.53 3.22
CA GLN A 30 -3.62 0.77 3.01
C GLN A 30 -2.64 1.93 3.20
N GLN A 31 -1.79 1.85 4.22
CA GLN A 31 -0.74 2.86 4.45
C GLN A 31 0.29 2.85 3.33
N VAL A 32 0.74 1.68 2.86
CA VAL A 32 1.64 1.57 1.71
C VAL A 32 1.04 2.24 0.48
N VAL A 33 -0.23 1.93 0.16
CA VAL A 33 -0.94 2.57 -0.96
C VAL A 33 -1.02 4.10 -0.78
N ALA A 34 -1.37 4.57 0.41
CA ALA A 34 -1.54 6.00 0.69
C ALA A 34 -0.23 6.77 0.69
N VAL A 35 0.88 6.16 1.10
CA VAL A 35 2.22 6.76 1.03
C VAL A 35 2.68 6.79 -0.42
N MET A 36 2.59 5.66 -1.12
CA MET A 36 3.12 5.55 -2.48
C MET A 36 2.34 6.36 -3.51
N SER A 37 1.05 6.63 -3.30
CA SER A 37 0.26 7.49 -4.20
C SER A 37 0.83 8.91 -4.33
N LYS A 38 1.58 9.39 -3.34
CA LYS A 38 2.23 10.71 -3.36
C LYS A 38 3.45 10.78 -4.27
N TYR A 39 4.02 9.62 -4.59
CA TYR A 39 5.26 9.50 -5.35
C TYR A 39 5.04 9.05 -6.80
N ILE A 40 3.79 8.90 -7.23
CA ILE A 40 3.46 8.68 -8.64
C ILE A 40 4.02 9.85 -9.48
N ASP A 41 4.53 9.54 -10.67
CA ASP A 41 5.18 10.46 -11.61
C ASP A 41 6.49 11.11 -11.08
N THR A 42 7.08 10.59 -9.99
CA THR A 42 8.31 11.15 -9.41
C THR A 42 9.56 10.80 -10.22
N PHE A 43 9.61 9.61 -10.82
CA PHE A 43 10.79 9.14 -11.53
C PHE A 43 10.66 9.42 -13.02
N THR A 44 11.18 10.56 -13.48
CA THR A 44 11.24 10.90 -14.91
C THR A 44 12.68 10.95 -15.41
N GLY A 45 12.89 10.58 -16.68
CA GLY A 45 14.20 10.58 -17.35
C GLY A 45 14.94 11.90 -17.17
N SER A 46 15.98 11.87 -16.34
CA SER A 46 16.86 12.98 -15.98
C SER A 46 18.29 12.45 -15.92
N ASP A 47 19.28 13.29 -15.65
CA ASP A 47 20.65 12.82 -15.47
C ASP A 47 20.77 11.95 -14.20
N GLN A 48 21.85 11.15 -14.13
CA GLN A 48 22.07 10.22 -13.03
C GLN A 48 22.08 10.90 -11.65
N SER A 49 22.72 12.07 -11.51
CA SER A 49 22.78 12.75 -10.21
C SER A 49 21.39 13.16 -9.73
N THR A 50 20.56 13.68 -10.63
CA THR A 50 19.17 14.05 -10.33
C THR A 50 18.38 12.82 -9.91
N VAL A 51 18.40 11.73 -10.70
CA VAL A 51 17.72 10.47 -10.36
C VAL A 51 18.13 9.95 -9.00
N CYS A 52 19.42 9.91 -8.70
CA CYS A 52 19.93 9.39 -7.44
C CYS A 52 19.48 10.24 -6.24
N SER A 53 19.48 11.57 -6.39
CA SER A 53 18.98 12.48 -5.35
C SER A 53 17.47 12.34 -5.14
N THR A 54 16.70 12.19 -6.22
CA THR A 54 15.25 11.93 -6.16
C THR A 54 14.97 10.61 -5.48
N ALA A 55 15.69 9.54 -5.83
CA ALA A 55 15.55 8.23 -5.20
C ALA A 55 15.80 8.30 -3.70
N LYS A 56 16.88 8.97 -3.27
CA LYS A 56 17.20 9.18 -1.86
C LYS A 56 16.09 9.93 -1.12
N ASN A 57 15.67 11.08 -1.65
CA ASN A 57 14.63 11.91 -1.03
C ASN A 57 13.29 11.16 -0.93
N THR A 58 12.93 10.40 -1.96
CA THR A 58 11.74 9.54 -1.98
C THR A 58 11.82 8.46 -0.89
N VAL A 59 12.94 7.75 -0.78
CA VAL A 59 13.13 6.70 0.23
C VAL A 59 13.11 7.28 1.64
N ASP A 60 13.78 8.40 1.88
CA ASP A 60 13.78 9.08 3.18
C ASP A 60 12.36 9.53 3.56
N GLY A 61 11.60 10.07 2.60
CA GLY A 61 10.19 10.42 2.77
C GLY A 61 9.31 9.22 3.10
N ILE A 62 9.43 8.12 2.34
CA ILE A 62 8.69 6.87 2.58
C ILE A 62 8.98 6.34 3.98
N LYS A 63 10.26 6.23 4.36
CA LYS A 63 10.67 5.73 5.68
C LYS A 63 10.14 6.62 6.80
N SER A 64 10.22 7.94 6.64
CA SER A 64 9.68 8.90 7.59
C SER A 64 8.17 8.72 7.79
N GLU A 65 7.41 8.65 6.70
CA GLU A 65 5.95 8.49 6.77
C GLU A 65 5.55 7.14 7.38
N LEU A 66 6.20 6.05 6.98
CA LEU A 66 5.93 4.74 7.55
C LEU A 66 6.30 4.65 9.03
N SER A 67 7.40 5.29 9.47
CA SER A 67 7.82 5.28 10.88
C SER A 67 6.85 6.01 11.82
N SER A 68 6.07 6.96 11.27
CA SER A 68 5.12 7.79 12.02
C SER A 68 3.74 7.15 12.21
N ARG A 69 3.47 6.05 11.52
CA ARG A 69 2.15 5.43 11.48
C ARG A 69 2.10 4.27 12.48
N VAL A 70 0.92 4.04 13.04
CA VAL A 70 0.68 3.11 14.16
C VAL A 70 -0.56 2.29 13.82
N GLY A 71 -0.54 0.98 14.02
CA GLY A 71 -1.74 0.14 13.82
C GLY A 71 -1.49 -1.30 13.38
N CYS A 72 -0.23 -1.71 13.15
CA CYS A 72 0.08 -3.06 12.73
C CYS A 72 1.28 -3.65 13.49
N LEU A 73 1.02 -4.09 14.73
CA LEU A 73 2.01 -4.70 15.63
C LEU A 73 2.75 -5.92 15.04
N SER A 74 2.21 -6.54 13.98
CA SER A 74 2.74 -7.78 13.38
C SER A 74 3.19 -7.62 11.92
N GLY A 75 3.46 -6.41 11.41
CA GLY A 75 4.16 -6.28 10.12
C GLY A 75 3.85 -5.08 9.21
N GLY A 76 3.40 -3.93 9.72
CA GLY A 76 2.90 -2.86 8.83
C GLY A 76 3.95 -1.91 8.27
N GLU A 77 4.94 -1.50 9.06
CA GLU A 77 5.83 -0.41 8.62
C GLU A 77 7.31 -0.77 8.77
N ALA A 78 7.83 -0.84 10.01
CA ALA A 78 9.25 -1.14 10.25
C ALA A 78 9.66 -2.51 9.69
N LYS A 79 8.77 -3.50 9.73
CA LYS A 79 9.06 -4.84 9.21
C LYS A 79 9.20 -4.85 7.68
N ILE A 80 8.42 -4.04 6.96
CA ILE A 80 8.50 -3.92 5.50
C ILE A 80 9.80 -3.25 5.12
N VAL A 81 10.11 -2.10 5.75
CA VAL A 81 11.38 -1.39 5.56
C VAL A 81 12.55 -2.33 5.84
N ASN A 82 12.53 -3.04 6.97
CA ASN A 82 13.59 -3.98 7.35
C ASN A 82 13.72 -5.16 6.37
N GLU A 83 12.61 -5.64 5.81
CA GLU A 83 12.63 -6.76 4.86
C GLU A 83 13.19 -6.34 3.51
N ILE A 84 12.83 -5.16 3.01
CA ILE A 84 13.44 -4.56 1.81
C ILE A 84 14.93 -4.37 2.05
N ASP A 85 15.30 -3.73 3.17
CA ASP A 85 16.70 -3.51 3.54
C ASP A 85 17.49 -4.80 3.61
N ARG A 86 16.90 -5.84 4.21
CA ARG A 86 17.52 -7.17 4.32
C ARG A 86 17.74 -7.79 2.95
N GLN A 87 16.76 -7.75 2.05
CA GLN A 87 16.91 -8.32 0.72
C GLN A 87 17.94 -7.53 -0.11
N LEU A 88 17.82 -6.21 -0.16
CA LEU A 88 18.76 -5.36 -0.92
C LEU A 88 20.20 -5.50 -0.41
N LYS A 89 20.43 -5.47 0.91
CA LYS A 89 21.79 -5.60 1.48
C LYS A 89 22.39 -6.99 1.29
N ASN A 90 21.58 -8.04 1.33
CA ASN A 90 22.05 -9.42 1.10
C ASN A 90 22.43 -9.68 -0.36
N PHE A 91 21.72 -9.07 -1.31
CA PHE A 91 22.05 -9.17 -2.72
C PHE A 91 23.22 -8.29 -3.11
N ALA A 92 23.30 -7.08 -2.54
CA ALA A 92 24.31 -6.10 -2.93
C ALA A 92 25.75 -6.53 -2.60
N LYS A 93 26.01 -7.33 -1.54
CA LYS A 93 27.39 -7.53 -1.00
C LYS A 93 28.20 -6.22 -0.90
N MET A 94 27.52 -5.08 -0.82
CA MET A 94 28.14 -3.75 -0.82
C MET A 94 28.56 -3.42 0.60
N GLU A 95 29.86 -3.29 0.81
CA GLU A 95 30.38 -2.35 1.79
C GLU A 95 29.87 -0.98 1.32
N ILE A 96 28.79 -0.47 1.94
CA ILE A 96 28.05 0.69 1.42
C ILE A 96 28.99 1.90 1.38
N ASN A 97 29.51 2.18 0.19
CA ASN A 97 30.20 3.41 -0.11
C ASN A 97 29.13 4.44 -0.49
N TYR A 98 29.30 5.69 -0.10
CA TYR A 98 28.26 6.73 -0.26
C TYR A 98 27.87 6.98 -1.75
N GLU A 99 28.72 6.58 -2.69
CA GLU A 99 28.46 6.62 -4.14
C GLU A 99 27.51 5.49 -4.62
N ASP A 100 27.34 4.41 -3.85
CA ASP A 100 26.48 3.26 -4.16
C ASP A 100 25.08 3.33 -3.49
N GLU A 101 24.70 4.45 -2.89
CA GLU A 101 23.34 4.64 -2.35
C GLU A 101 22.26 4.64 -3.44
N CYS A 102 22.61 5.02 -4.66
CA CYS A 102 21.65 5.14 -5.76
C CYS A 102 21.03 3.79 -6.19
N PRO A 103 21.82 2.74 -6.48
CA PRO A 103 21.31 1.37 -6.65
C PRO A 103 20.33 0.95 -5.55
N TYR A 104 20.72 1.15 -4.29
CA TYR A 104 19.91 0.80 -3.14
C TYR A 104 18.61 1.60 -3.08
N ASN A 105 18.66 2.92 -3.25
CA ASN A 105 17.47 3.78 -3.14
C ASN A 105 16.48 3.53 -4.29
N LEU A 106 16.98 3.29 -5.51
CA LEU A 106 16.13 2.89 -6.64
C LEU A 106 15.51 1.52 -6.40
N GLY A 107 16.30 0.54 -5.93
CA GLY A 107 15.79 -0.79 -5.54
C GLY A 107 14.71 -0.71 -4.46
N PHE A 108 14.90 0.14 -3.46
CA PHE A 108 13.95 0.35 -2.37
C PHE A 108 12.66 1.00 -2.88
N ALA A 109 12.76 2.11 -3.61
CA ALA A 109 11.60 2.81 -4.17
C ALA A 109 10.78 1.88 -5.06
N ARG A 110 11.46 1.11 -5.92
CA ARG A 110 10.81 0.11 -6.78
C ARG A 110 10.10 -0.96 -5.97
N ALA A 111 10.75 -1.54 -4.96
CA ALA A 111 10.14 -2.54 -4.09
C ALA A 111 8.85 -2.03 -3.42
N MET A 112 8.83 -0.76 -3.03
CA MET A 112 7.65 -0.13 -2.44
C MET A 112 6.52 0.08 -3.46
N PHE A 113 6.83 0.41 -4.72
CA PHE A 113 5.82 0.46 -5.78
C PHE A 113 5.26 -0.92 -6.13
N ASP A 114 6.11 -1.95 -6.21
CA ASP A 114 5.67 -3.33 -6.42
C ASP A 114 4.73 -3.79 -5.28
N LEU A 115 5.06 -3.43 -4.04
CA LEU A 115 4.21 -3.72 -2.89
C LEU A 115 2.88 -2.97 -2.93
N ALA A 116 2.89 -1.69 -3.32
CA ALA A 116 1.69 -0.89 -3.48
C ALA A 116 0.78 -1.42 -4.60
N ALA A 117 1.36 -1.86 -5.72
CA ALA A 117 0.64 -2.52 -6.81
C ALA A 117 -0.01 -3.83 -6.34
N ALA A 118 0.72 -4.66 -5.58
CA ALA A 118 0.18 -5.89 -5.01
C ALA A 118 -0.96 -5.60 -4.03
N ALA A 119 -0.83 -4.57 -3.19
CA ALA A 119 -1.87 -4.12 -2.26
C ALA A 119 -3.13 -3.61 -3.01
N ALA A 120 -2.95 -2.76 -4.02
CA ALA A 120 -4.06 -2.24 -4.84
C ALA A 120 -4.77 -3.36 -5.62
N GLY A 121 -4.01 -4.29 -6.21
CA GLY A 121 -4.57 -5.47 -6.87
C GLY A 121 -5.30 -6.42 -5.93
N HIS A 122 -4.90 -6.46 -4.65
CA HIS A 122 -5.61 -7.22 -3.62
C HIS A 122 -6.88 -6.51 -3.14
N ALA A 123 -6.89 -5.18 -3.10
CA ALA A 123 -8.01 -4.37 -2.63
C ALA A 123 -9.28 -4.64 -3.44
N GLY A 124 -9.21 -4.81 -4.76
CA GLY A 124 -10.35 -5.29 -5.53
C GLY A 124 -10.23 -5.12 -7.04
N ASN A 125 -11.28 -5.55 -7.74
CA ASN A 125 -11.37 -5.50 -9.21
C ASN A 125 -12.09 -4.24 -9.74
N GLY A 126 -12.41 -3.27 -8.87
CA GLY A 126 -13.03 -2.00 -9.29
C GLY A 126 -12.08 -1.17 -10.16
N THR A 127 -12.62 -0.42 -11.11
CA THR A 127 -11.83 0.35 -12.09
C THR A 127 -10.81 1.27 -11.44
N GLU A 128 -11.18 1.98 -10.37
CA GLU A 128 -10.27 2.90 -9.66
C GLU A 128 -9.06 2.17 -9.04
N TRP A 129 -9.28 1.00 -8.44
CA TRP A 129 -8.21 0.18 -7.88
C TRP A 129 -7.29 -0.39 -8.98
N GLN A 130 -7.85 -0.76 -10.13
CA GLN A 130 -7.06 -1.22 -11.29
C GLN A 130 -6.25 -0.08 -11.91
N THR A 131 -6.81 1.13 -12.00
CA THR A 131 -6.07 2.32 -12.46
C THR A 131 -4.89 2.60 -11.54
N MET A 132 -5.12 2.66 -10.22
CA MET A 132 -4.06 2.94 -9.26
C MET A 132 -2.98 1.85 -9.23
N LYS A 133 -3.39 0.57 -9.32
CA LYS A 133 -2.46 -0.54 -9.51
C LYS A 133 -1.58 -0.31 -10.74
N GLY A 134 -2.19 0.04 -11.88
CA GLY A 134 -1.47 0.31 -13.12
C GLY A 134 -0.46 1.44 -12.99
N GLN A 135 -0.80 2.52 -12.27
CA GLN A 135 0.14 3.63 -12.00
C GLN A 135 1.34 3.16 -11.17
N PHE A 136 1.14 2.34 -10.13
CA PHE A 136 2.25 1.79 -9.34
C PHE A 136 3.12 0.83 -10.15
N GLU A 137 2.52 -0.05 -10.97
CA GLU A 137 3.26 -0.94 -11.86
C GLU A 137 4.09 -0.14 -12.89
N GLN A 138 3.54 0.96 -13.40
CA GLN A 138 4.23 1.85 -14.31
C GLN A 138 5.45 2.51 -13.64
N GLU A 139 5.31 3.05 -12.43
CA GLU A 139 6.45 3.62 -11.69
C GLU A 139 7.56 2.59 -11.41
N SER A 140 7.19 1.37 -11.00
CA SER A 140 8.15 0.28 -10.82
C SER A 140 8.94 -0.03 -12.10
N GLN A 141 8.23 -0.09 -13.24
CA GLN A 141 8.85 -0.31 -14.55
C GLN A 141 9.74 0.85 -14.98
N THR A 142 9.34 2.10 -14.70
CA THR A 142 10.13 3.29 -15.00
C THR A 142 11.45 3.28 -14.23
N ILE A 143 11.42 2.98 -12.92
CA ILE A 143 12.64 2.87 -12.10
C ILE A 143 13.57 1.77 -12.65
N LYS A 144 13.01 0.63 -13.06
CA LYS A 144 13.79 -0.45 -13.66
C LYS A 144 14.43 -0.02 -14.99
N ALA A 145 13.70 0.71 -15.83
CA ALA A 145 14.20 1.22 -17.10
C ALA A 145 15.33 2.25 -16.89
N ILE A 146 15.17 3.16 -15.92
CA ILE A 146 16.20 4.13 -15.52
C ILE A 146 17.48 3.40 -15.07
N GLY A 147 17.35 2.36 -14.25
CA GLY A 147 18.48 1.53 -13.83
C GLY A 147 19.24 0.94 -15.02
N LEU A 148 18.52 0.38 -16.00
CA LEU A 148 19.12 -0.17 -17.21
C LEU A 148 19.81 0.89 -18.06
N GLU A 149 19.18 2.05 -18.28
CA GLU A 149 19.71 3.14 -19.09
C GLU A 149 20.99 3.73 -18.49
N MET A 150 21.03 3.86 -17.15
CA MET A 150 22.15 4.45 -16.42
C MET A 150 23.20 3.43 -15.97
N ASN A 151 23.05 2.15 -16.33
CA ASN A 151 23.90 1.05 -15.87
C ASN A 151 24.00 0.98 -14.33
N ILE A 152 22.88 1.21 -13.65
CA ILE A 152 22.70 1.07 -12.20
C ILE A 152 21.93 -0.22 -11.92
N GLU A 153 22.49 -1.06 -11.06
CA GLU A 153 21.81 -2.29 -10.64
C GLU A 153 20.62 -1.98 -9.74
N VAL A 154 19.40 -2.26 -10.23
CA VAL A 154 18.16 -2.13 -9.45
C VAL A 154 17.68 -3.53 -9.06
N THR A 155 18.13 -3.99 -7.90
CA THR A 155 17.82 -5.33 -7.38
C THR A 155 16.31 -5.54 -7.18
N ASP A 156 15.83 -6.73 -7.58
CA ASP A 156 14.46 -7.16 -7.34
C ASP A 156 14.26 -7.55 -5.86
N VAL A 157 13.23 -6.98 -5.23
CA VAL A 157 12.77 -7.39 -3.89
C VAL A 157 11.47 -8.14 -4.03
N HIS A 158 11.39 -9.29 -3.36
CA HIS A 158 10.25 -10.19 -3.49
C HIS A 158 9.44 -10.21 -2.21
N PHE A 159 8.15 -9.90 -2.33
CA PHE A 159 7.17 -10.11 -1.29
C PHE A 159 6.27 -11.29 -1.61
N GLY A 160 5.76 -11.96 -0.58
CA GLY A 160 4.74 -13.00 -0.77
C GLY A 160 3.45 -12.39 -1.32
N ASN A 161 2.63 -13.20 -1.99
CA ASN A 161 1.32 -12.74 -2.44
C ASN A 161 0.35 -12.60 -1.25
N PRO A 162 -0.49 -11.56 -1.20
CA PRO A 162 -1.52 -11.47 -0.18
C PRO A 162 -2.55 -12.60 -0.35
N SER A 163 -2.83 -13.33 0.73
CA SER A 163 -3.85 -14.39 0.73
C SER A 163 -5.26 -13.80 0.77
N LYS A 164 -6.15 -14.26 -0.12
CA LYS A 164 -7.58 -13.90 -0.08
C LYS A 164 -8.25 -14.57 1.13
N GLY A 165 -8.72 -13.76 2.09
CA GLY A 165 -9.70 -14.21 3.07
C GLY A 165 -11.08 -14.28 2.41
N PHE A 166 -11.83 -15.37 2.62
CA PHE A 166 -13.12 -15.64 1.95
C PHE A 166 -14.21 -14.56 2.14
N SER A 167 -14.06 -13.64 3.09
CA SER A 167 -15.06 -12.60 3.41
C SER A 167 -14.51 -11.16 3.40
N ALA A 168 -13.24 -10.95 3.04
CA ALA A 168 -12.55 -9.66 3.27
C ALA A 168 -12.82 -8.56 2.21
N HIS A 169 -13.51 -8.87 1.11
CA HIS A 169 -13.56 -7.99 -0.08
C HIS A 169 -14.95 -7.49 -0.49
N GLN A 170 -15.98 -7.65 0.33
CA GLN A 170 -17.33 -7.23 -0.09
C GLN A 170 -17.51 -5.72 -0.15
N ASN A 171 -16.80 -4.96 0.69
CA ASN A 171 -16.90 -3.50 0.76
C ASN A 171 -15.51 -2.87 0.97
N VAL A 172 -14.66 -2.95 -0.06
CA VAL A 172 -13.36 -2.28 -0.01
C VAL A 172 -13.56 -0.79 -0.32
N PRO A 173 -13.05 0.13 0.53
CA PRO A 173 -13.23 1.56 0.31
C PRO A 173 -12.61 2.00 -1.02
N SER A 174 -13.06 3.12 -1.58
CA SER A 174 -12.42 3.70 -2.77
C SER A 174 -10.96 4.06 -2.47
N PRO A 175 -10.09 4.09 -3.49
CA PRO A 175 -8.70 4.50 -3.28
C PRO A 175 -8.58 5.90 -2.67
N SER A 176 -9.46 6.84 -3.05
CA SER A 176 -9.51 8.19 -2.48
C SER A 176 -9.79 8.18 -0.97
N HIS A 177 -10.68 7.30 -0.50
CA HIS A 177 -10.96 7.15 0.92
C HIS A 177 -9.77 6.54 1.68
N VAL A 178 -9.12 5.53 1.09
CA VAL A 178 -7.91 4.91 1.66
C VAL A 178 -6.75 5.89 1.75
N ILE A 179 -6.55 6.73 0.74
CA ILE A 179 -5.50 7.77 0.74
C ILE A 179 -5.78 8.81 1.84
N ALA A 180 -7.04 9.22 2.01
CA ALA A 180 -7.42 10.21 3.01
C ALA A 180 -7.36 9.65 4.44
N ASN A 181 -7.74 8.37 4.63
CA ASN A 181 -7.90 7.73 5.94
C ASN A 181 -7.23 6.34 6.01
N PRO A 182 -5.92 6.24 5.78
CA PRO A 182 -5.24 4.95 5.71
C PRO A 182 -5.27 4.23 7.07
N GLY A 183 -5.66 2.96 7.06
CA GLY A 183 -5.75 2.13 8.26
C GLY A 183 -7.03 2.31 9.06
N GLN A 184 -7.94 3.22 8.66
CA GLN A 184 -9.27 3.30 9.23
C GLN A 184 -10.21 2.30 8.56
N GLN A 185 -10.99 1.59 9.36
CA GLN A 185 -12.09 0.77 8.85
C GLN A 185 -13.19 1.72 8.34
N SER A 186 -13.61 1.58 7.08
CA SER A 186 -14.79 2.33 6.62
C SER A 186 -16.01 1.88 7.41
N SER A 187 -16.55 2.78 8.23
CA SER A 187 -17.94 2.70 8.67
C SER A 187 -18.80 3.12 7.49
N VAL A 188 -19.13 2.18 6.59
CA VAL A 188 -20.15 2.47 5.56
C VAL A 188 -21.47 2.65 6.31
N GLY A 189 -21.88 3.89 6.50
CA GLY A 189 -23.26 4.21 6.87
C GLY A 189 -24.15 3.76 5.73
N HIS A 190 -25.06 2.83 5.99
CA HIS A 190 -26.20 2.63 5.11
C HIS A 190 -26.96 3.96 5.05
N GLY A 191 -26.82 4.64 3.91
CA GLY A 191 -27.82 5.60 3.48
C GLY A 191 -29.16 4.86 3.51
N LYS A 192 -30.10 5.39 4.27
CA LYS A 192 -31.49 4.96 4.22
C LYS A 192 -31.92 5.05 2.77
N GLU A 193 -32.12 3.91 2.14
CA GLU A 193 -33.00 3.83 1.00
C GLU A 193 -34.37 4.26 1.53
N ASP A 194 -34.90 5.34 0.97
CA ASP A 194 -36.26 5.80 1.24
C ASP A 194 -37.22 4.63 0.89
N GLU A 195 -37.74 3.98 1.92
CA GLU A 195 -38.90 3.08 1.78
C GLU A 195 -40.04 3.89 1.15
N PRO A 196 -40.62 3.44 0.02
CA PRO A 196 -41.93 3.95 -0.37
C PRO A 196 -42.94 3.43 0.66
N LEU A 197 -43.61 4.37 1.33
CA LEU A 197 -44.78 4.17 2.18
C LEU A 197 -45.66 3.02 1.67
N SER A 198 -45.58 1.87 2.34
CA SER A 198 -46.64 0.87 2.30
C SER A 198 -47.83 1.47 3.05
N SER A 199 -48.89 1.77 2.32
CA SER A 199 -50.17 2.13 2.91
C SER A 199 -50.95 0.84 3.14
N ASP A 200 -50.98 0.41 4.39
CA ASP A 200 -52.01 -0.50 4.89
C ASP A 200 -53.38 0.18 4.71
N PHE A 201 -54.24 -0.43 3.92
CA PHE A 201 -55.69 -0.22 3.98
C PHE A 201 -56.34 -1.55 4.31
N ASP A 202 -56.60 -1.76 5.60
CA ASP A 202 -57.63 -2.69 6.08
C ASP A 202 -58.89 -1.90 6.42
N PHE A 203 -59.98 -2.20 5.71
CA PHE A 203 -61.36 -2.24 6.22
C PHE A 203 -62.24 -3.11 5.30
#